data_AF-A0A8U0A7D0-F1
#
_entry.id   AF-A0A8U0A7D0-F1
#
_cell.length_a   1.000
_cell.length_b   1.000
_cell.length_c   1.000
_cell.angle_alpha   90.00
_cell.angle_beta   90.00
_cell.angle_gamma   90.00
#
_symmetry.space_group_name_H-M   'P 1'
#
loop_
_entity.id
_entity.type
_entity.pdbx_description
1 polymer ?
#
loop_
_entity_poly.entity_id
_entity_poly.type
_entity_poly.pdbx_seq_one_letter_code
_entity_poly.pdbx_strand_id
1 'polypeptide(L)'
;MTEHVLEASPVLRVAGRNSRDEVLNVATSAASLPVVAVGSTGLSALEPLVLATQNRQTAFYESCTPQRAADLADTLDNGELDIEDADAVIEHASTPTRLPIPDRSPLGVGTRTVLGRCGWLRPTCPNDYRASGGFETLTADGETVVGAARRVTGRGWGDAMADTSVGDSWKRVIDADGDPAVVVNAHGTPSDRLLLESLPFLPLEGALAAAQIVDASDVIIYLSEADNQAHERVTAAIENLPQTNAAVHAVTGPDEYRAAEPTMALEAIEGSQRLEARLRPPQPDIEGIYGRPTLVHTPRTLAQIVHATSGAAPTRIVTIRGDVQHEATVELPADGSLATAREAVTVDGTFKCACVGGQFGGLTPDLDIAPTPDALGAAGVGTEGVIDVLNEDQCLVAYIGEQSRFAQDENCGRCVPCREGTVQLTDLLREVYDGSFRPDAIEELLRVIESSSICAFGRDATRPVATGLDHFEDEFAVHAGGQCPTGTCTTELQHEVSQ
;
A
#
# COMPACT_ATOMS: atom_id res chain seq x y z
N MET A 1 18.85 27.78 -12.74
CA MET A 1 18.54 26.60 -11.90
C MET A 1 18.30 25.44 -12.82
N THR A 2 18.91 24.30 -12.55
CA THR A 2 18.84 23.07 -13.35
C THR A 2 17.38 22.69 -13.61
N GLU A 3 17.06 22.26 -14.84
CA GLU A 3 15.70 21.96 -15.30
C GLU A 3 15.07 20.78 -14.55
N HIS A 4 15.90 19.90 -13.99
CA HIS A 4 15.52 18.78 -13.11
C HIS A 4 16.62 18.45 -12.07
N VAL A 5 16.22 17.79 -10.98
CA VAL A 5 17.05 17.49 -9.80
C VAL A 5 18.16 16.47 -10.07
N LEU A 6 18.01 15.62 -11.07
CA LEU A 6 18.97 14.54 -11.37
C LEU A 6 20.35 15.08 -11.75
N GLU A 7 20.40 16.22 -12.44
CA GLU A 7 21.65 16.87 -12.86
C GLU A 7 22.15 17.94 -11.89
N ALA A 8 21.41 18.20 -10.80
CA ALA A 8 21.86 19.12 -9.78
C ALA A 8 23.06 18.51 -9.03
N SER A 9 24.20 19.20 -9.06
CA SER A 9 25.40 18.86 -8.29
C SER A 9 26.19 20.14 -8.00
N PRO A 10 26.46 20.48 -6.73
CA PRO A 10 26.00 19.79 -5.53
C PRO A 10 24.48 19.86 -5.33
N VAL A 11 23.92 18.88 -4.62
CA VAL A 11 22.51 18.86 -4.19
C VAL A 11 22.36 18.06 -2.90
N LEU A 12 21.49 18.54 -2.01
CA LEU A 12 21.09 17.83 -0.80
C LEU A 12 19.61 17.43 -0.94
N ARG A 13 19.31 16.13 -0.88
CA ARG A 13 17.93 15.62 -0.86
C ARG A 13 17.55 15.25 0.56
N VAL A 14 16.35 15.61 0.98
CA VAL A 14 15.78 15.21 2.27
C VAL A 14 14.55 14.35 1.98
N ALA A 15 14.67 13.05 2.26
CA ALA A 15 13.60 12.07 2.16
C ALA A 15 13.00 11.84 3.55
N GLY A 16 11.70 11.58 3.60
CA GLY A 16 11.02 11.36 4.87
C GLY A 16 9.53 11.60 4.77
N ARG A 17 8.75 10.85 5.55
CA ARG A 17 7.34 11.15 5.78
C ARG A 17 7.13 12.07 6.97
N ASN A 18 7.70 11.70 8.12
CA ASN A 18 7.62 12.44 9.37
C ASN A 18 8.87 13.30 9.60
N SER A 19 8.71 14.47 10.22
CA SER A 19 9.81 15.39 10.59
C SER A 19 10.73 15.89 9.46
N ARG A 20 10.48 15.45 8.21
CA ARG A 20 11.23 15.88 7.01
C ARG A 20 11.21 17.39 6.86
N ASP A 21 10.06 18.01 7.07
CA ASP A 21 9.90 19.45 6.79
C ASP A 21 10.72 20.31 7.76
N GLU A 22 10.90 19.87 9.01
CA GLU A 22 11.81 20.53 9.97
C GLU A 22 13.27 20.43 9.50
N VAL A 23 13.72 19.20 9.19
CA VAL A 23 15.08 18.94 8.69
C VAL A 23 15.35 19.73 7.40
N LEU A 24 14.40 19.72 6.47
CA LEU A 24 14.46 20.45 5.20
C LEU A 24 14.58 21.95 5.42
N ASN A 25 13.74 22.54 6.27
CA ASN A 25 13.72 23.98 6.51
C ASN A 25 15.03 24.48 7.13
N VAL A 26 15.58 23.72 8.08
CA VAL A 26 16.86 24.05 8.72
C VAL A 26 18.01 23.93 7.72
N ALA A 27 18.09 22.84 6.97
CA ALA A 27 19.12 22.64 5.94
C ALA A 27 19.06 23.70 4.83
N THR A 28 17.85 24.04 4.36
CA THR A 28 17.64 25.08 3.33
C THR A 28 18.07 26.46 3.82
N SER A 29 17.93 26.75 5.12
CA SER A 29 18.34 28.04 5.70
C SER A 29 19.85 28.14 5.91
N ALA A 30 20.55 27.01 5.96
CA ALA A 30 21.98 26.94 6.24
C ALA A 30 22.87 27.09 4.99
N ALA A 31 22.35 26.83 3.79
CA ALA A 31 23.14 26.78 2.56
C ALA A 31 22.48 27.51 1.38
N SER A 32 23.30 27.94 0.42
CA SER A 32 22.85 28.51 -0.85
C SER A 32 22.69 27.48 -1.98
N LEU A 33 23.23 26.26 -1.80
CA LEU A 33 23.04 25.13 -2.71
C LEU A 33 21.58 24.63 -2.76
N PRO A 34 21.20 23.88 -3.81
CA PRO A 34 19.87 23.27 -3.90
C PRO A 34 19.63 22.22 -2.79
N VAL A 35 18.80 22.56 -1.81
CA VAL A 35 18.23 21.61 -0.84
C VAL A 35 16.80 21.30 -1.26
N VAL A 36 16.47 20.02 -1.45
CA VAL A 36 15.20 19.60 -2.06
C VAL A 36 14.49 18.52 -1.24
N ALA A 37 13.18 18.67 -1.11
CA ALA A 37 12.31 17.64 -0.57
C ALA A 37 12.06 16.55 -1.63
N VAL A 38 12.29 15.30 -1.26
CA VAL A 38 11.92 14.14 -2.08
C VAL A 38 10.89 13.29 -1.34
N GLY A 39 10.32 12.29 -2.04
CA GLY A 39 9.41 11.33 -1.44
C GLY A 39 10.04 10.52 -0.30
N SER A 40 9.23 9.78 0.46
CA SER A 40 9.72 8.73 1.35
C SER A 40 10.28 7.56 0.53
N THR A 41 11.27 6.86 1.09
CA THR A 41 11.80 5.60 0.56
C THR A 41 10.87 4.42 0.83
N GLY A 42 9.94 4.57 1.78
CA GLY A 42 9.14 3.49 2.34
C GLY A 42 9.79 2.78 3.53
N LEU A 43 11.00 3.18 3.96
CA LEU A 43 11.72 2.55 5.08
C LEU A 43 11.82 3.54 6.25
N SER A 44 10.89 3.46 7.19
CA SER A 44 10.79 4.42 8.29
C SER A 44 12.00 4.41 9.22
N ALA A 45 12.73 3.30 9.31
CA ALA A 45 13.97 3.19 10.08
C ALA A 45 15.10 4.10 9.58
N LEU A 46 15.10 4.47 8.30
CA LEU A 46 16.14 5.32 7.71
C LEU A 46 15.79 6.81 7.78
N GLU A 47 14.53 7.14 8.07
CA GLU A 47 13.97 8.47 7.87
C GLU A 47 13.97 9.32 9.16
N PRO A 48 14.24 10.64 9.09
CA PRO A 48 14.58 11.43 7.90
C PRO A 48 15.93 11.05 7.28
N LEU A 49 15.93 10.74 5.98
CA LEU A 49 17.13 10.31 5.25
C LEU A 49 17.64 11.50 4.43
N VAL A 50 18.89 11.91 4.69
CA VAL A 50 19.56 12.97 3.94
C VAL A 50 20.53 12.35 2.95
N LEU A 51 20.49 12.81 1.69
CA LEU A 51 21.35 12.36 0.60
C LEU A 51 22.13 13.54 0.03
N ALA A 52 23.43 13.60 0.29
CA ALA A 52 24.30 14.62 -0.29
C ALA A 52 24.94 14.07 -1.57
N THR A 53 24.81 14.77 -2.70
CA THR A 53 25.38 14.36 -3.97
C THR A 53 26.33 15.42 -4.53
N GLN A 54 27.59 15.04 -4.74
CA GLN A 54 28.62 15.87 -5.36
C GLN A 54 29.59 15.02 -6.16
N ASN A 55 30.11 15.54 -7.28
CA ASN A 55 31.18 14.88 -8.04
C ASN A 55 30.92 13.39 -8.36
N ARG A 56 29.65 13.05 -8.65
CA ARG A 56 29.20 11.68 -8.95
C ARG A 56 29.30 10.71 -7.77
N GLN A 57 29.36 11.21 -6.55
CA GLN A 57 29.23 10.44 -5.34
C GLN A 57 27.96 10.87 -4.61
N THR A 58 27.30 9.91 -3.96
CA THR A 58 26.18 10.18 -3.05
C THR A 58 26.48 9.58 -1.69
N ALA A 59 26.52 10.44 -0.66
CA ALA A 59 26.60 10.03 0.73
C ALA A 59 25.20 9.99 1.36
N PHE A 60 24.96 9.00 2.20
CA PHE A 60 23.71 8.70 2.88
C PHE A 60 23.86 8.97 4.37
N TYR A 61 22.89 9.69 4.94
CA TYR A 61 22.84 9.97 6.38
C TYR A 61 21.45 9.62 6.90
N GLU A 62 21.37 8.49 7.58
CA GLU A 62 20.14 7.91 8.12
C GLU A 62 19.74 8.62 9.43
N SER A 63 18.43 8.66 9.72
CA SER A 63 17.88 9.24 10.95
C SER A 63 18.45 10.64 11.28
N CYS A 64 18.55 11.49 10.27
CA CYS A 64 19.26 12.76 10.36
C CYS A 64 18.48 13.78 11.22
N THR A 65 19.17 14.43 12.16
CA THR A 65 18.60 15.53 12.95
C THR A 65 18.63 16.84 12.16
N PRO A 66 17.77 17.84 12.49
CA PRO A 66 17.79 19.13 11.81
C PRO A 66 19.16 19.81 11.85
N GLN A 67 19.87 19.72 12.98
CA GLN A 67 21.22 20.31 13.11
C GLN A 67 22.23 19.59 12.22
N ARG A 68 22.27 18.25 12.22
CA ARG A 68 23.18 17.48 11.35
C ARG A 68 22.93 17.80 9.88
N ALA A 69 21.67 17.94 9.46
CA ALA A 69 21.34 18.32 8.09
C ALA A 69 21.79 19.76 7.73
N ALA A 70 21.74 20.70 8.69
CA ALA A 70 22.28 22.04 8.52
C ALA A 70 23.80 22.02 8.29
N ASP A 71 24.52 21.26 9.12
CA ASP A 71 25.98 21.16 9.06
C ASP A 71 26.42 20.48 7.74
N LEU A 72 25.69 19.44 7.31
CA LEU A 72 25.91 18.78 6.02
C LEU A 72 25.62 19.72 4.83
N ALA A 73 24.57 20.54 4.93
CA ALA A 73 24.25 21.52 3.89
C ALA A 73 25.36 22.58 3.77
N ASP A 74 25.82 23.15 4.87
CA ASP A 74 26.90 24.16 4.88
C ASP A 74 28.22 23.57 4.36
N THR A 75 28.59 22.36 4.80
CA THR A 75 29.78 21.65 4.31
C THR A 75 29.74 21.43 2.80
N LEU A 76 28.58 20.98 2.30
CA LEU A 76 28.37 20.76 0.87
C LEU A 76 28.37 22.06 0.06
N ASP A 77 27.88 23.17 0.62
CA ASP A 77 27.91 24.51 -0.02
C ASP A 77 29.34 25.02 -0.19
N ASN A 78 30.19 24.72 0.79
CA ASN A 78 31.62 25.03 0.78
C ASN A 78 32.44 24.10 -0.15
N GLY A 79 31.77 23.16 -0.82
CA GLY A 79 32.34 22.32 -1.86
C GLY A 79 32.92 21.00 -1.38
N GLU A 80 32.65 20.60 -0.13
CA GLU A 80 33.13 19.36 0.47
C GLU A 80 31.97 18.37 0.70
N LEU A 81 32.21 17.08 0.40
CA LEU A 81 31.27 16.01 0.71
C LEU A 81 31.79 15.25 1.93
N ASP A 82 31.09 15.33 3.06
CA ASP A 82 31.47 14.64 4.30
C ASP A 82 31.20 13.13 4.20
N ILE A 83 32.21 12.38 3.77
CA ILE A 83 32.12 10.93 3.63
C ILE A 83 32.50 10.18 4.91
N GLU A 84 33.10 10.84 5.90
CA GLU A 84 33.60 10.18 7.12
C GLU A 84 32.44 9.83 8.06
N ASP A 85 31.48 10.76 8.21
CA ASP A 85 30.30 10.59 9.04
C ASP A 85 29.09 10.03 8.26
N ALA A 86 29.29 9.52 7.05
CA ALA A 86 28.23 8.94 6.22
C ALA A 86 27.95 7.47 6.59
N ASP A 87 26.68 7.10 6.64
CA ASP A 87 26.25 5.70 6.87
C ASP A 87 26.55 4.82 5.65
N ALA A 88 26.52 5.41 4.45
CA ALA A 88 27.00 4.80 3.23
C ALA A 88 27.43 5.83 2.18
N VAL A 89 28.31 5.43 1.26
CA VAL A 89 28.74 6.25 0.12
C VAL A 89 28.74 5.41 -1.15
N ILE A 90 28.15 5.93 -2.23
CA ILE A 90 28.10 5.27 -3.53
C ILE A 90 28.71 6.16 -4.59
N GLU A 91 29.59 5.58 -5.41
CA GLU A 91 30.12 6.22 -6.62
C GLU A 91 29.32 5.84 -7.86
N HIS A 92 29.00 6.83 -8.70
CA HIS A 92 28.12 6.65 -9.85
C HIS A 92 28.87 6.68 -11.18
N ALA A 93 28.72 5.59 -11.95
CA ALA A 93 29.23 5.48 -13.32
C ALA A 93 28.43 6.30 -14.36
N SER A 94 27.22 6.75 -14.03
CA SER A 94 26.44 7.78 -14.74
C SER A 94 25.45 8.46 -13.79
N THR A 95 24.80 9.56 -14.18
CA THR A 95 23.76 10.18 -13.33
C THR A 95 22.63 9.17 -13.07
N PRO A 96 22.38 8.77 -11.81
CA PRO A 96 21.41 7.73 -11.52
C PRO A 96 19.98 8.25 -11.66
N THR A 97 19.14 7.53 -12.39
CA THR A 97 17.71 7.84 -12.60
C THR A 97 16.80 7.24 -11.52
N ARG A 98 17.38 6.45 -10.61
CA ARG A 98 16.73 5.74 -9.49
C ARG A 98 17.55 5.98 -8.23
N LEU A 99 16.92 5.81 -7.07
CA LEU A 99 17.60 5.85 -5.78
C LEU A 99 18.75 4.82 -5.79
N PRO A 100 20.01 5.25 -5.62
CA PRO A 100 21.12 4.32 -5.48
C PRO A 100 20.94 3.47 -4.21
N ILE A 101 21.32 2.19 -4.28
CA ILE A 101 21.12 1.23 -3.20
C ILE A 101 22.48 0.88 -2.60
N PRO A 102 22.75 1.24 -1.32
CA PRO A 102 23.99 0.85 -0.67
C PRO A 102 24.07 -0.65 -0.41
N ASP A 103 25.28 -1.19 -0.45
CA ASP A 103 25.53 -2.58 -0.05
C ASP A 103 25.09 -2.80 1.40
N ARG A 104 24.36 -3.89 1.66
CA ARG A 104 23.90 -4.30 3.00
C ARG A 104 22.99 -3.27 3.71
N SER A 105 22.34 -2.38 2.96
CA SER A 105 21.28 -1.50 3.48
C SER A 105 19.90 -2.19 3.38
N PRO A 106 18.94 -1.87 4.28
CA PRO A 106 17.54 -2.26 4.12
C PRO A 106 16.91 -1.85 2.77
N LEU A 107 17.46 -0.83 2.09
CA LEU A 107 17.08 -0.46 0.71
C LEU A 107 17.34 -1.58 -0.31
N GLY A 108 18.23 -2.52 0.00
CA GLY A 108 18.54 -3.69 -0.83
C GLY A 108 17.67 -4.91 -0.56
N VAL A 109 16.73 -4.86 0.38
CA VAL A 109 15.81 -5.96 0.65
C VAL A 109 14.78 -6.07 -0.47
N GLY A 110 14.66 -7.26 -1.07
CA GLY A 110 13.77 -7.51 -2.20
C GLY A 110 14.27 -6.88 -3.51
N THR A 111 13.38 -6.18 -4.21
CA THR A 111 13.68 -5.40 -5.42
C THR A 111 13.08 -4.00 -5.30
N ARG A 112 13.42 -3.09 -6.22
CA ARG A 112 12.86 -1.73 -6.27
C ARG A 112 12.60 -1.31 -7.71
N THR A 113 11.75 -2.06 -8.41
CA THR A 113 11.40 -1.76 -9.81
C THR A 113 10.40 -0.61 -9.85
N VAL A 114 9.29 -0.72 -9.14
CA VAL A 114 8.27 0.32 -8.95
C VAL A 114 8.73 1.36 -7.94
N LEU A 115 9.27 0.92 -6.80
CA LEU A 115 9.72 1.80 -5.72
C LEU A 115 11.08 2.47 -6.00
N GLY A 116 11.71 2.18 -7.14
CA GLY A 116 13.08 2.59 -7.44
C GLY A 116 13.31 4.09 -7.51
N ARG A 117 12.27 4.89 -7.74
CA ARG A 117 12.36 6.36 -7.78
C ARG A 117 11.87 7.03 -6.49
N CYS A 118 11.24 6.29 -5.59
CA CYS A 118 10.81 6.77 -4.28
C CYS A 118 12.05 7.15 -3.44
N GLY A 119 12.06 8.32 -2.82
CA GLY A 119 13.23 8.84 -2.10
C GLY A 119 14.28 9.55 -2.98
N TRP A 120 14.05 9.68 -4.29
CA TRP A 120 15.05 10.26 -5.20
C TRP A 120 14.59 11.48 -5.99
N LEU A 121 13.32 11.49 -6.41
CA LEU A 121 12.74 12.56 -7.22
C LEU A 121 11.90 13.51 -6.37
N ARG A 122 11.77 14.77 -6.81
CA ARG A 122 10.75 15.67 -6.25
C ARG A 122 9.38 15.19 -6.73
N PRO A 123 8.45 14.83 -5.83
CA PRO A 123 7.23 14.10 -6.21
C PRO A 123 6.37 14.81 -7.26
N THR A 124 6.31 16.15 -7.21
CA THR A 124 5.44 16.99 -8.04
C THR A 124 6.18 17.68 -9.19
N CYS A 125 7.44 17.33 -9.46
CA CYS A 125 8.19 17.90 -10.57
C CYS A 125 8.10 17.02 -11.84
N PRO A 126 7.40 17.45 -12.90
CA PRO A 126 7.23 16.63 -14.10
C PRO A 126 8.53 16.46 -14.90
N ASN A 127 9.46 17.42 -14.80
CA ASN A 127 10.77 17.33 -15.45
C ASN A 127 11.66 16.27 -14.78
N ASP A 128 11.62 16.16 -13.46
CA ASP A 128 12.34 15.09 -12.74
C ASP A 128 11.81 13.71 -13.17
N TYR A 129 10.48 13.56 -13.22
CA TYR A 129 9.86 12.32 -13.64
C TYR A 129 10.20 11.97 -15.09
N ARG A 130 10.08 12.92 -16.02
CA ARG A 130 10.46 12.73 -17.44
C ARG A 130 11.93 12.36 -17.60
N ALA A 131 12.84 13.09 -16.94
CA ALA A 131 14.28 12.82 -17.02
C ALA A 131 14.67 11.44 -16.46
N SER A 132 13.83 10.86 -15.59
CA SER A 132 14.03 9.51 -15.07
C SER A 132 13.53 8.39 -16.01
N GLY A 133 12.95 8.73 -17.18
CA GLY A 133 12.26 7.81 -18.10
C GLY A 133 10.79 7.65 -17.74
N GLY A 134 10.11 8.73 -17.39
CA GLY A 134 8.67 8.78 -17.12
C GLY A 134 7.88 9.33 -18.31
N PHE A 135 6.58 9.05 -18.35
CA PHE A 135 5.65 9.36 -19.45
C PHE A 135 5.89 8.60 -20.77
N GLU A 136 6.83 7.65 -20.80
CA GLU A 136 7.11 6.85 -22.00
C GLU A 136 5.91 5.97 -22.39
N THR A 137 5.14 5.48 -21.41
CA THR A 137 3.95 4.64 -21.62
C THR A 137 2.88 5.37 -22.42
N LEU A 138 2.75 6.69 -22.27
CA LEU A 138 1.78 7.52 -23.00
C LEU A 138 2.10 7.65 -24.49
N THR A 139 3.31 7.26 -24.90
CA THR A 139 3.76 7.27 -26.30
C THR A 139 4.01 5.87 -26.85
N ALA A 140 3.82 4.84 -26.01
CA ALA A 140 4.00 3.46 -26.40
C ALA A 140 2.87 3.01 -27.35
N ASP A 141 3.15 1.96 -28.11
CA ASP A 141 2.13 1.32 -28.93
C ASP A 141 1.01 0.72 -28.07
N GLY A 142 -0.25 0.97 -28.45
CA GLY A 142 -1.40 0.57 -27.65
C GLY A 142 -1.52 -0.94 -27.45
N GLU A 143 -1.13 -1.76 -28.43
CA GLU A 143 -1.13 -3.23 -28.26
C GLU A 143 -0.11 -3.66 -27.21
N THR A 144 1.02 -2.94 -27.11
CA THR A 144 2.04 -3.17 -26.07
C THR A 144 1.48 -2.90 -24.67
N VAL A 145 0.76 -1.78 -24.48
CA VAL A 145 0.13 -1.43 -23.21
C VAL A 145 -0.96 -2.44 -22.84
N VAL A 146 -1.84 -2.80 -23.77
CA VAL A 146 -2.87 -3.85 -23.55
C VAL A 146 -2.22 -5.19 -23.24
N GLY A 147 -1.12 -5.53 -23.92
CA GLY A 147 -0.33 -6.72 -23.64
C GLY A 147 0.25 -6.74 -22.22
N ALA A 148 0.69 -5.58 -21.72
CA ALA A 148 1.12 -5.41 -20.34
C ALA A 148 -0.03 -5.58 -19.35
N ALA A 149 -1.18 -4.94 -19.60
CA ALA A 149 -2.39 -5.08 -18.79
C ALA A 149 -2.85 -6.56 -18.68
N ARG A 150 -2.69 -7.37 -19.72
CA ARG A 150 -3.01 -8.81 -19.65
C ARG A 150 -2.09 -9.60 -18.72
N ARG A 151 -0.83 -9.16 -18.52
CA ARG A 151 0.16 -9.80 -17.65
C ARG A 151 0.06 -9.34 -16.19
N VAL A 152 -0.56 -8.20 -15.94
CA VAL A 152 -0.74 -7.64 -14.60
C VAL A 152 -2.06 -8.13 -14.01
N THR A 153 -2.03 -8.53 -12.74
CA THR A 153 -3.23 -8.83 -11.96
C THR A 153 -3.59 -7.69 -11.02
N GLY A 154 -4.88 -7.46 -10.78
CA GLY A 154 -5.33 -6.45 -9.83
C GLY A 154 -4.79 -6.72 -8.42
N ARG A 155 -4.50 -5.67 -7.65
CA ARG A 155 -3.79 -5.76 -6.37
C ARG A 155 -4.75 -5.66 -5.18
N GLY A 156 -5.45 -6.77 -4.90
CA GLY A 156 -6.19 -7.00 -3.66
C GLY A 156 -7.35 -6.02 -3.41
N TRP A 157 -7.58 -5.69 -2.13
CA TRP A 157 -8.64 -4.81 -1.67
C TRP A 157 -8.62 -3.46 -2.43
N GLY A 158 -9.78 -3.05 -2.93
CA GLY A 158 -9.95 -1.83 -3.72
C GLY A 158 -9.78 -1.95 -5.24
N ASP A 159 -9.28 -3.07 -5.76
CA ASP A 159 -9.22 -3.33 -7.20
C ASP A 159 -10.47 -4.11 -7.68
N ALA A 160 -11.13 -3.65 -8.75
CA ALA A 160 -12.27 -4.40 -9.30
C ALA A 160 -11.86 -5.74 -9.94
N MET A 161 -10.58 -5.88 -10.28
CA MET A 161 -9.98 -7.10 -10.84
C MET A 161 -9.00 -7.74 -9.85
N ALA A 162 -9.28 -7.67 -8.55
CA ALA A 162 -8.48 -8.29 -7.49
C ALA A 162 -8.05 -9.71 -7.89
N ASP A 163 -6.74 -9.93 -7.96
CA ASP A 163 -6.10 -11.21 -8.21
C ASP A 163 -6.39 -11.86 -9.58
N THR A 164 -6.99 -11.11 -10.51
CA THR A 164 -7.27 -11.54 -11.88
C THR A 164 -6.66 -10.58 -12.89
N SER A 165 -6.53 -11.01 -14.15
CA SER A 165 -5.92 -10.18 -15.20
C SER A 165 -6.71 -8.89 -15.42
N VAL A 166 -6.05 -7.73 -15.33
CA VAL A 166 -6.74 -6.45 -15.55
C VAL A 166 -7.11 -6.25 -17.02
N GLY A 167 -6.38 -6.91 -17.94
CA GLY A 167 -6.66 -6.88 -19.37
C GLY A 167 -8.05 -7.42 -19.76
N ASP A 168 -8.64 -8.29 -18.93
CA ASP A 168 -10.00 -8.79 -19.17
C ASP A 168 -11.06 -7.71 -18.96
N SER A 169 -10.84 -6.83 -17.97
CA SER A 169 -11.70 -5.67 -17.71
C SER A 169 -11.55 -4.62 -18.80
N TRP A 170 -10.32 -4.35 -19.23
CA TRP A 170 -10.03 -3.42 -20.32
C TRP A 170 -10.72 -3.84 -21.61
N LYS A 171 -10.68 -5.13 -21.93
CA LYS A 171 -11.41 -5.68 -23.06
C LYS A 171 -12.91 -5.42 -22.95
N ARG A 172 -13.51 -5.67 -21.77
CA ARG A 172 -14.95 -5.43 -21.56
C ARG A 172 -15.32 -3.96 -21.73
N VAL A 173 -14.51 -3.03 -21.23
CA VAL A 173 -14.74 -1.59 -21.42
C VAL A 173 -14.62 -1.18 -22.89
N ILE A 174 -13.60 -1.68 -23.61
CA ILE A 174 -13.41 -1.41 -25.05
C ILE A 174 -14.60 -1.93 -25.88
N ASP A 175 -15.14 -3.10 -25.50
CA ASP A 175 -16.26 -3.74 -26.19
C ASP A 175 -17.63 -3.15 -25.76
N ALA A 176 -17.68 -2.31 -24.72
CA ALA A 176 -18.91 -1.75 -24.17
C ALA A 176 -19.37 -0.48 -24.91
N ASP A 177 -20.68 -0.30 -25.02
CA ASP A 177 -21.27 0.96 -25.49
C ASP A 177 -21.22 2.02 -24.36
N GLY A 178 -20.79 3.24 -24.68
CA GLY A 178 -20.83 4.36 -23.75
C GLY A 178 -19.62 5.27 -23.84
N ASP A 179 -19.52 6.21 -22.89
CA ASP A 179 -18.36 7.07 -22.66
C ASP A 179 -17.62 6.53 -21.42
N PRO A 180 -16.47 5.85 -21.57
CA PRO A 180 -15.79 5.22 -20.45
C PRO A 180 -15.18 6.18 -19.44
N ALA A 181 -14.93 5.69 -18.23
CA ALA A 181 -14.19 6.39 -17.20
C ALA A 181 -13.10 5.49 -16.58
N VAL A 182 -12.08 6.11 -15.98
CA VAL A 182 -11.06 5.42 -15.18
C VAL A 182 -11.13 5.95 -13.75
N VAL A 183 -11.29 5.06 -12.78
CA VAL A 183 -11.20 5.34 -11.35
C VAL A 183 -9.93 4.70 -10.81
N VAL A 184 -9.05 5.55 -10.29
CA VAL A 184 -7.89 5.15 -9.49
C VAL A 184 -8.34 5.09 -8.03
N ASN A 185 -8.65 3.89 -7.55
CA ASN A 185 -9.07 3.68 -6.18
C ASN A 185 -7.83 3.60 -5.28
N ALA A 186 -7.51 4.71 -4.62
CA ALA A 186 -6.34 4.87 -3.77
C ALA A 186 -6.67 4.86 -2.27
N HIS A 187 -7.87 4.41 -1.90
CA HIS A 187 -8.35 4.44 -0.53
C HIS A 187 -7.79 3.27 0.29
N GLY A 188 -7.15 3.58 1.42
CA GLY A 188 -6.98 2.62 2.53
C GLY A 188 -5.67 1.84 2.60
N THR A 189 -4.89 1.69 1.52
CA THR A 189 -3.65 0.89 1.57
C THR A 189 -2.37 1.73 1.74
N PRO A 190 -1.49 1.42 2.73
CA PRO A 190 -0.25 2.18 2.97
C PRO A 190 0.71 2.25 1.78
N SER A 191 0.81 1.17 1.00
CA SER A 191 1.67 1.14 -0.18
C SER A 191 1.14 2.02 -1.33
N ASP A 192 -0.17 2.11 -1.51
CA ASP A 192 -0.79 3.03 -2.49
C ASP A 192 -0.55 4.48 -2.09
N ARG A 193 -0.74 4.79 -0.81
CA ARG A 193 -0.39 6.09 -0.23
C ARG A 193 1.08 6.45 -0.41
N LEU A 194 2.01 5.52 -0.14
CA LEU A 194 3.43 5.75 -0.37
C LEU A 194 3.72 6.12 -1.83
N LEU A 195 3.11 5.43 -2.79
CA LEU A 195 3.29 5.75 -4.22
C LEU A 195 2.76 7.14 -4.57
N LEU A 196 1.57 7.50 -4.09
CA LEU A 196 0.97 8.81 -4.38
C LEU A 196 1.70 9.95 -3.66
N GLU A 197 2.21 9.68 -2.46
CA GLU A 197 3.04 10.65 -1.77
C GLU A 197 4.39 10.77 -2.52
N SER A 198 5.11 9.68 -2.75
CA SER A 198 6.51 9.74 -3.19
C SER A 198 6.73 9.86 -4.69
N LEU A 199 5.81 9.34 -5.51
CA LEU A 199 5.94 9.22 -6.96
C LEU A 199 4.57 9.27 -7.66
N PRO A 200 3.75 10.33 -7.46
CA PRO A 200 2.38 10.38 -7.95
C PRO A 200 2.24 10.27 -9.48
N PHE A 201 3.23 10.74 -10.25
CA PHE A 201 3.19 10.65 -11.70
C PHE A 201 3.18 9.21 -12.25
N LEU A 202 3.71 8.23 -11.50
CA LEU A 202 3.76 6.84 -11.97
C LEU A 202 2.38 6.18 -12.08
N PRO A 203 1.56 6.13 -11.02
CA PRO A 203 0.19 5.63 -11.14
C PRO A 203 -0.67 6.51 -12.05
N LEU A 204 -0.45 7.84 -12.07
CA LEU A 204 -1.16 8.75 -13.00
C LEU A 204 -0.83 8.44 -14.47
N GLU A 205 0.43 8.16 -14.81
CA GLU A 205 0.82 7.73 -16.15
C GLU A 205 0.09 6.44 -16.56
N GLY A 206 0.01 5.45 -15.66
CA GLY A 206 -0.75 4.23 -15.91
C GLY A 206 -2.25 4.49 -16.10
N ALA A 207 -2.84 5.38 -15.30
CA ALA A 207 -4.25 5.78 -15.42
C ALA A 207 -4.54 6.48 -16.75
N LEU A 208 -3.67 7.39 -17.16
CA LEU A 208 -3.77 8.12 -18.42
C LEU A 208 -3.58 7.20 -19.63
N ALA A 209 -2.64 6.26 -19.56
CA ALA A 209 -2.48 5.24 -20.60
C ALA A 209 -3.73 4.37 -20.72
N ALA A 210 -4.31 3.95 -19.59
CA ALA A 210 -5.58 3.22 -19.58
C ALA A 210 -6.71 4.04 -20.24
N ALA A 211 -6.84 5.32 -19.86
CA ALA A 211 -7.83 6.22 -20.41
C ALA A 211 -7.68 6.43 -21.91
N GLN A 212 -6.45 6.55 -22.43
CA GLN A 212 -6.19 6.63 -23.88
C GLN A 212 -6.60 5.36 -24.63
N ILE A 213 -6.35 4.19 -24.04
CA ILE A 213 -6.65 2.90 -24.66
C ILE A 213 -8.16 2.64 -24.74
N VAL A 214 -8.90 3.01 -23.70
CA VAL A 214 -10.36 2.82 -23.64
C VAL A 214 -11.16 4.04 -24.08
N ASP A 215 -10.50 5.10 -24.55
CA ASP A 215 -11.11 6.38 -24.93
C ASP A 215 -11.98 7.01 -23.83
N ALA A 216 -11.49 6.97 -22.58
CA ALA A 216 -12.19 7.54 -21.44
C ALA A 216 -12.08 9.06 -21.37
N SER A 217 -13.20 9.74 -21.10
CA SER A 217 -13.22 11.20 -20.94
C SER A 217 -12.77 11.68 -19.56
N ASP A 218 -12.84 10.82 -18.53
CA ASP A 218 -12.52 11.18 -17.15
C ASP A 218 -11.59 10.16 -16.49
N VAL A 219 -10.61 10.68 -15.74
CA VAL A 219 -9.78 9.94 -14.79
C VAL A 219 -10.02 10.51 -13.39
N ILE A 220 -10.49 9.69 -12.47
CA ILE A 220 -10.84 10.11 -11.11
C ILE A 220 -9.94 9.38 -10.13
N ILE A 221 -9.14 10.12 -9.37
CA ILE A 221 -8.32 9.60 -8.29
C ILE A 221 -9.09 9.77 -7.00
N TYR A 222 -9.48 8.65 -6.40
CA TYR A 222 -10.28 8.60 -5.18
C TYR A 222 -9.39 8.24 -3.98
N LEU A 223 -9.23 9.18 -3.05
CA LEU A 223 -8.40 9.03 -1.85
C LEU A 223 -9.25 9.02 -0.58
N SER A 224 -8.70 8.51 0.54
CA SER A 224 -9.28 8.75 1.87
C SER A 224 -9.09 10.21 2.28
N GLU A 225 -10.07 10.80 2.98
CA GLU A 225 -9.93 12.11 3.62
C GLU A 225 -8.84 12.15 4.70
N ALA A 226 -8.39 10.99 5.19
CA ALA A 226 -7.26 10.90 6.11
C ALA A 226 -5.89 11.14 5.42
N ASP A 227 -5.79 10.94 4.11
CA ASP A 227 -4.53 10.98 3.36
C ASP A 227 -4.24 12.36 2.75
N ASN A 228 -4.29 13.40 3.59
CA ASN A 228 -4.12 14.81 3.19
C ASN A 228 -2.87 15.07 2.34
N GLN A 229 -1.73 14.51 2.75
CA GLN A 229 -0.47 14.71 2.03
C GLN A 229 -0.48 14.06 0.64
N ALA A 230 -1.10 12.89 0.49
CA ALA A 230 -1.27 12.25 -0.80
C ALA A 230 -2.19 13.09 -1.69
N HIS A 231 -3.31 13.58 -1.15
CA HIS A 231 -4.24 14.44 -1.87
C HIS A 231 -3.57 15.74 -2.38
N GLU A 232 -2.79 16.41 -1.53
CA GLU A 232 -2.02 17.60 -1.92
C GLU A 232 -1.01 17.31 -3.04
N ARG A 233 -0.24 16.23 -2.92
CA ARG A 233 0.78 15.86 -3.92
C ARG A 233 0.16 15.40 -5.23
N VAL A 234 -0.95 14.67 -5.20
CA VAL A 234 -1.69 14.27 -6.40
C VAL A 234 -2.29 15.48 -7.08
N THR A 235 -2.93 16.40 -6.34
CA THR A 235 -3.50 17.63 -6.91
C THR A 235 -2.42 18.45 -7.60
N ALA A 236 -1.28 18.68 -6.94
CA ALA A 236 -0.15 19.37 -7.55
C ALA A 236 0.44 18.61 -8.76
N ALA A 237 0.49 17.28 -8.72
CA ALA A 237 0.93 16.49 -9.87
C ALA A 237 -0.02 16.63 -11.06
N ILE A 238 -1.34 16.63 -10.84
CA ILE A 238 -2.36 16.83 -11.87
C ILE A 238 -2.18 18.18 -12.58
N GLU A 239 -1.95 19.26 -11.83
CA GLU A 239 -1.68 20.60 -12.39
C GLU A 239 -0.43 20.65 -13.28
N ASN A 240 0.50 19.70 -13.08
CA ASN A 240 1.78 19.61 -13.77
C ASN A 240 1.83 18.49 -14.81
N LEU A 241 0.70 17.81 -15.09
CA LEU A 241 0.64 16.77 -16.12
C LEU A 241 0.86 17.35 -17.52
N PRO A 242 1.40 16.56 -18.47
CA PRO A 242 1.31 16.92 -19.88
C PRO A 242 -0.16 17.05 -20.32
N GLN A 243 -0.43 17.75 -21.43
CA GLN A 243 -1.80 17.83 -21.94
C GLN A 243 -2.35 16.45 -22.26
N THR A 244 -3.57 16.17 -21.77
CA THR A 244 -4.30 14.92 -21.96
C THR A 244 -5.69 15.19 -22.52
N ASN A 245 -6.28 14.19 -23.18
CA ASN A 245 -7.67 14.28 -23.66
C ASN A 245 -8.67 14.12 -22.51
N ALA A 246 -8.37 13.25 -21.56
CA ALA A 246 -9.20 13.02 -20.38
C ALA A 246 -9.03 14.17 -19.36
N ALA A 247 -10.13 14.55 -18.71
CA ALA A 247 -10.11 15.39 -17.53
C ALA A 247 -9.68 14.55 -16.33
N VAL A 248 -8.74 15.07 -15.52
CA VAL A 248 -8.20 14.36 -14.36
C VAL A 248 -8.63 15.07 -13.08
N HIS A 249 -9.26 14.33 -12.17
CA HIS A 249 -9.85 14.85 -10.95
C HIS A 249 -9.29 14.12 -9.73
N ALA A 250 -8.91 14.85 -8.68
CA ALA A 250 -8.65 14.28 -7.36
C ALA A 250 -9.88 14.53 -6.48
N VAL A 251 -10.39 13.48 -5.84
CA VAL A 251 -11.54 13.53 -4.94
C VAL A 251 -11.26 12.71 -3.69
N THR A 252 -11.90 13.07 -2.58
CA THR A 252 -11.76 12.37 -1.30
C THR A 252 -13.08 11.73 -0.87
N GLY A 253 -13.00 10.59 -0.22
CA GLY A 253 -14.12 9.93 0.45
C GLY A 253 -13.90 9.78 1.96
N PRO A 254 -14.91 9.29 2.69
CA PRO A 254 -14.85 9.15 4.14
C PRO A 254 -13.76 8.17 4.55
N ASP A 255 -13.15 8.37 5.72
CA ASP A 255 -12.13 7.48 6.28
C ASP A 255 -12.75 6.20 6.88
N GLU A 256 -13.36 5.38 6.02
CA GLU A 256 -14.03 4.13 6.38
C GLU A 256 -13.46 2.98 5.54
N TYR A 257 -13.16 1.83 6.16
CA TYR A 257 -12.53 0.70 5.43
C TYR A 257 -13.41 0.18 4.29
N ARG A 258 -14.73 0.15 4.50
CA ARG A 258 -15.69 -0.24 3.46
C ARG A 258 -15.69 0.69 2.24
N ALA A 259 -15.29 1.95 2.39
CA ALA A 259 -15.29 2.93 1.32
C ALA A 259 -14.22 2.64 0.26
N ALA A 260 -13.25 1.77 0.57
CA ALA A 260 -12.30 1.25 -0.38
C ALA A 260 -12.86 0.10 -1.25
N GLU A 261 -14.01 -0.53 -0.91
CA GLU A 261 -14.59 -1.57 -1.78
C GLU A 261 -14.90 -0.98 -3.16
N PRO A 262 -14.52 -1.64 -4.29
CA PRO A 262 -14.54 -1.00 -5.60
C PRO A 262 -15.87 -0.36 -6.01
N THR A 263 -17.00 -0.95 -5.63
CA THR A 263 -18.33 -0.41 -5.96
C THR A 263 -18.81 0.61 -4.93
N MET A 264 -18.45 0.45 -3.66
CA MET A 264 -18.71 1.47 -2.63
C MET A 264 -17.89 2.73 -2.86
N ALA A 265 -16.68 2.62 -3.43
CA ALA A 265 -15.89 3.75 -3.88
C ALA A 265 -16.66 4.55 -4.96
N LEU A 266 -17.32 3.87 -5.90
CA LEU A 266 -18.18 4.54 -6.89
C LEU A 266 -19.36 5.26 -6.22
N GLU A 267 -20.05 4.59 -5.28
CA GLU A 267 -21.13 5.22 -4.49
C GLU A 267 -20.64 6.47 -3.75
N ALA A 268 -19.44 6.43 -3.17
CA ALA A 268 -18.86 7.57 -2.48
C ALA A 268 -18.57 8.74 -3.42
N ILE A 269 -17.98 8.46 -4.59
CA ILE A 269 -17.69 9.48 -5.62
C ILE A 269 -19.00 10.10 -6.15
N GLU A 270 -20.06 9.29 -6.30
CA GLU A 270 -21.38 9.74 -6.76
C GLU A 270 -22.19 10.50 -5.69
N GLY A 271 -21.69 10.57 -4.45
CA GLY A 271 -22.32 11.31 -3.35
C GLY A 271 -23.48 10.57 -2.68
N SER A 272 -23.49 9.23 -2.72
CA SER A 272 -24.49 8.41 -2.04
C SER A 272 -24.45 8.61 -0.53
N GLN A 273 -25.63 8.73 0.09
CA GLN A 273 -25.76 8.92 1.55
C GLN A 273 -25.37 7.68 2.35
N ARG A 274 -25.37 6.50 1.71
CA ARG A 274 -24.95 5.22 2.28
C ARG A 274 -24.05 4.51 1.30
N LEU A 275 -22.94 4.01 1.80
CA LEU A 275 -22.01 3.21 1.02
C LEU A 275 -22.40 1.74 1.13
N GLU A 276 -22.97 1.21 0.06
CA GLU A 276 -23.37 -0.19 -0.03
C GLU A 276 -22.77 -0.82 -1.27
N ALA A 277 -22.27 -2.05 -1.14
CA ALA A 277 -21.74 -2.76 -2.30
C ALA A 277 -22.85 -2.96 -3.34
N ARG A 278 -22.56 -2.62 -4.59
CA ARG A 278 -23.49 -2.83 -5.70
C ARG A 278 -23.70 -4.33 -5.94
N LEU A 279 -24.91 -4.70 -6.33
CA LEU A 279 -25.20 -6.06 -6.77
C LEU A 279 -24.50 -6.30 -8.11
N ARG A 280 -23.78 -7.42 -8.20
CA ARG A 280 -23.09 -7.85 -9.40
C ARG A 280 -23.70 -9.17 -9.87
N PRO A 281 -23.93 -9.37 -11.18
CA PRO A 281 -23.74 -8.42 -12.30
C PRO A 281 -24.79 -7.28 -12.32
N PRO A 282 -24.53 -6.16 -13.04
CA PRO A 282 -23.33 -5.89 -13.87
C PRO A 282 -22.08 -5.56 -13.05
N GLN A 283 -20.91 -5.69 -13.68
CA GLN A 283 -19.61 -5.31 -13.12
C GLN A 283 -19.33 -3.82 -13.43
N PRO A 284 -18.43 -3.14 -12.68
CA PRO A 284 -18.08 -1.73 -12.93
C PRO A 284 -17.60 -1.44 -14.35
N ASP A 285 -16.96 -2.41 -15.01
CA ASP A 285 -16.47 -2.30 -16.38
C ASP A 285 -17.58 -2.40 -17.45
N ILE A 286 -18.82 -2.61 -17.03
CA ILE A 286 -20.02 -2.51 -17.86
C ILE A 286 -20.90 -1.35 -17.36
N GLU A 287 -21.17 -1.29 -16.06
CA GLU A 287 -21.97 -0.24 -15.42
C GLU A 287 -21.31 0.18 -14.11
N GLY A 288 -20.46 1.20 -14.21
CA GLY A 288 -19.67 1.77 -13.12
C GLY A 288 -20.14 3.18 -12.77
N ILE A 289 -19.21 4.14 -12.75
CA ILE A 289 -19.49 5.50 -12.26
C ILE A 289 -20.54 6.19 -13.14
N TYR A 290 -21.61 6.71 -12.53
CA TYR A 290 -22.74 7.32 -13.23
C TYR A 290 -23.35 6.41 -14.32
N GLY A 291 -23.24 5.09 -14.17
CA GLY A 291 -23.70 4.10 -15.14
C GLY A 291 -22.80 3.91 -16.36
N ARG A 292 -21.59 4.49 -16.37
CA ARG A 292 -20.61 4.41 -17.47
C ARG A 292 -19.73 3.16 -17.33
N PRO A 293 -19.28 2.52 -18.43
CA PRO A 293 -18.21 1.52 -18.37
C PRO A 293 -16.98 2.10 -17.68
N THR A 294 -16.54 1.49 -16.58
CA THR A 294 -15.51 2.08 -15.71
C THR A 294 -14.42 1.07 -15.36
N LEU A 295 -13.17 1.44 -15.64
CA LEU A 295 -12.01 0.74 -15.08
C LEU A 295 -11.79 1.20 -13.64
N VAL A 296 -11.66 0.27 -12.69
CA VAL A 296 -11.40 0.58 -11.29
C VAL A 296 -10.17 -0.20 -10.83
N HIS A 297 -9.05 0.50 -10.65
CA HIS A 297 -7.76 -0.10 -10.31
C HIS A 297 -7.03 0.69 -9.21
N THR A 298 -6.18 0.01 -8.44
CA THR A 298 -5.35 0.68 -7.44
C THR A 298 -4.14 1.39 -8.07
N PRO A 299 -3.56 2.41 -7.41
CA PRO A 299 -2.30 3.01 -7.83
C PRO A 299 -1.19 1.99 -8.12
N ARG A 300 -1.04 0.98 -7.25
CA ARG A 300 -0.08 -0.11 -7.43
C ARG A 300 -0.31 -0.92 -8.71
N THR A 301 -1.57 -1.23 -9.03
CA THR A 301 -1.91 -1.93 -10.28
C THR A 301 -1.47 -1.11 -11.49
N LEU A 302 -1.80 0.18 -11.51
CA LEU A 302 -1.49 1.08 -12.64
C LEU A 302 0.02 1.32 -12.80
N ALA A 303 0.74 1.44 -11.68
CA ALA A 303 2.20 1.53 -11.68
C ALA A 303 2.85 0.27 -12.27
N GLN A 304 2.32 -0.92 -11.99
CA GLN A 304 2.80 -2.17 -12.58
C GLN A 304 2.56 -2.23 -14.09
N ILE A 305 1.46 -1.66 -14.60
CA ILE A 305 1.19 -1.60 -16.04
C ILE A 305 2.25 -0.77 -16.77
N VAL A 306 2.66 0.38 -16.20
CA VAL A 306 3.75 1.20 -16.74
C VAL A 306 5.04 0.37 -16.86
N HIS A 307 5.45 -0.30 -15.79
CA HIS A 307 6.67 -1.12 -15.80
C HIS A 307 6.57 -2.34 -16.71
N ALA A 308 5.42 -3.01 -16.74
CA ALA A 308 5.17 -4.16 -17.62
C ALA A 308 5.15 -3.76 -19.09
N THR A 309 4.79 -2.52 -19.42
CA THR A 309 4.87 -1.95 -20.78
C THR A 309 6.33 -1.82 -21.22
N SER A 310 7.24 -1.42 -20.32
CA SER A 310 8.68 -1.42 -20.55
C SER A 310 9.32 -2.83 -20.56
N GLY A 311 8.53 -3.89 -20.41
CA GLY A 311 8.98 -5.28 -20.42
C GLY A 311 9.42 -5.84 -19.06
N ALA A 312 9.22 -5.11 -17.96
CA ALA A 312 9.52 -5.62 -16.63
C ALA A 312 8.51 -6.71 -16.21
N ALA A 313 8.98 -7.68 -15.43
CA ALA A 313 8.09 -8.66 -14.80
C ALA A 313 7.31 -7.98 -13.66
N PRO A 314 6.00 -8.28 -13.50
CA PRO A 314 5.23 -7.73 -12.38
C PRO A 314 5.79 -8.16 -11.03
N THR A 315 5.84 -7.22 -10.10
CA THR A 315 6.25 -7.43 -8.69
C THR A 315 5.07 -7.20 -7.76
N ARG A 316 5.24 -7.46 -6.45
CA ARG A 316 4.23 -7.10 -5.43
C ARG A 316 4.86 -6.23 -4.36
N ILE A 317 4.23 -5.10 -4.08
CA ILE A 317 4.63 -4.18 -3.02
C ILE A 317 3.88 -4.58 -1.75
N VAL A 318 4.63 -4.75 -0.67
CA VAL A 318 4.10 -5.13 0.64
C VAL A 318 4.59 -4.16 1.72
N THR A 319 3.69 -3.75 2.60
CA THR A 319 4.03 -3.00 3.81
C THR A 319 4.01 -3.95 5.00
N ILE A 320 5.13 -4.08 5.69
CA ILE A 320 5.27 -4.83 6.92
C ILE A 320 5.23 -3.88 8.13
N ARG A 321 4.36 -4.18 9.09
CA ARG A 321 4.09 -3.38 10.30
C ARG A 321 3.64 -4.31 11.44
N GLY A 322 3.07 -3.77 12.52
CA GLY A 322 2.64 -4.54 13.70
C GLY A 322 3.69 -4.43 14.80
N ASP A 323 4.03 -5.55 15.44
CA ASP A 323 5.03 -5.64 16.49
C ASP A 323 6.46 -5.56 15.94
N VAL A 324 6.78 -4.42 15.33
CA VAL A 324 8.09 -4.09 14.76
C VAL A 324 8.52 -2.71 15.21
N GLN A 325 9.83 -2.48 15.35
CA GLN A 325 10.35 -1.19 15.79
C GLN A 325 10.02 -0.06 14.81
N HIS A 326 10.11 -0.36 13.51
CA HIS A 326 9.82 0.55 12.43
C HIS A 326 9.14 -0.20 11.29
N GLU A 327 8.07 0.37 10.74
CA GLU A 327 7.41 -0.16 9.54
C GLU A 327 8.32 -0.03 8.31
N ALA A 328 8.12 -0.94 7.35
CA ALA A 328 8.83 -0.93 6.08
C ALA A 328 7.89 -1.30 4.93
N THR A 329 8.04 -0.63 3.79
CA THR A 329 7.40 -0.98 2.54
C THR A 329 8.45 -1.42 1.55
N VAL A 330 8.37 -2.68 1.14
CA VAL A 330 9.31 -3.33 0.22
C VAL A 330 8.58 -3.85 -1.00
N GLU A 331 9.34 -4.14 -2.05
CA GLU A 331 8.81 -4.71 -3.28
C GLU A 331 9.47 -6.07 -3.53
N LEU A 332 8.65 -7.09 -3.79
CA LEU A 332 9.06 -8.47 -3.92
C LEU A 332 8.85 -8.97 -5.35
N PRO A 333 9.83 -9.67 -5.95
CA PRO A 333 9.63 -10.32 -7.24
C PRO A 333 8.70 -11.52 -7.09
N ALA A 334 8.06 -11.94 -8.19
CA ALA A 334 7.07 -13.02 -8.17
C ALA A 334 7.65 -14.38 -7.74
N ASP A 335 8.95 -14.61 -7.95
CA ASP A 335 9.71 -15.79 -7.51
C ASP A 335 10.36 -15.63 -6.13
N GLY A 336 10.11 -14.51 -5.45
CA GLY A 336 10.56 -14.25 -4.09
C GLY A 336 9.64 -14.86 -3.03
N SER A 337 9.79 -14.39 -1.79
CA SER A 337 9.09 -14.89 -0.61
C SER A 337 8.68 -13.75 0.32
N LEU A 338 7.54 -13.85 1.02
CA LEU A 338 7.16 -12.86 2.03
C LEU A 338 8.17 -12.82 3.19
N ALA A 339 8.92 -13.89 3.42
CA ALA A 339 9.99 -13.94 4.43
C ALA A 339 11.06 -12.86 4.17
N THR A 340 11.32 -12.53 2.91
CA THR A 340 12.24 -11.44 2.53
C THR A 340 11.76 -10.10 3.05
N ALA A 341 10.45 -9.84 3.11
CA ALA A 341 9.95 -8.58 3.67
C ALA A 341 10.24 -8.44 5.18
N ARG A 342 10.30 -9.55 5.92
CA ARG A 342 10.68 -9.56 7.33
C ARG A 342 12.13 -9.14 7.55
N GLU A 343 13.02 -9.34 6.57
CA GLU A 343 14.42 -8.90 6.66
C GLU A 343 14.57 -7.37 6.67
N ALA A 344 13.53 -6.62 6.25
CA ALA A 344 13.54 -5.16 6.27
C ALA A 344 13.16 -4.53 7.62
N VAL A 345 12.78 -5.34 8.62
CA VAL A 345 12.30 -4.86 9.92
C VAL A 345 12.95 -5.62 11.07
N THR A 346 13.00 -4.94 12.22
CA THR A 346 13.33 -5.55 13.51
C THR A 346 12.03 -5.81 14.25
N VAL A 347 11.72 -7.07 14.54
CA VAL A 347 10.57 -7.48 15.35
C VAL A 347 10.78 -7.03 16.80
N ASP A 348 9.73 -6.49 17.41
CA ASP A 348 9.72 -6.24 18.86
C ASP A 348 9.42 -7.55 19.59
N GLY A 349 10.33 -7.99 20.46
CA GLY A 349 10.24 -9.31 21.08
C GLY A 349 10.53 -10.48 20.11
N THR A 350 9.80 -11.59 20.30
CA THR A 350 10.00 -12.82 19.50
C THR A 350 8.85 -12.97 18.51
N PHE A 351 9.16 -13.20 17.23
CA PHE A 351 8.16 -13.46 16.19
C PHE A 351 7.35 -14.72 16.51
N LYS A 352 6.02 -14.59 16.57
CA LYS A 352 5.08 -15.70 16.74
C LYS A 352 4.42 -16.07 15.42
N CYS A 353 3.80 -15.11 14.75
CA CYS A 353 3.16 -15.30 13.45
C CYS A 353 2.97 -13.94 12.73
N ALA A 354 2.32 -13.97 11.57
CA ALA A 354 1.89 -12.77 10.87
C ALA A 354 0.45 -12.89 10.37
N CYS A 355 -0.28 -11.78 10.37
CA CYS A 355 -1.52 -11.61 9.63
C CYS A 355 -1.20 -10.99 8.26
N VAL A 356 -1.36 -11.77 7.19
CA VAL A 356 -1.02 -11.37 5.82
C VAL A 356 -2.30 -11.06 5.07
N GLY A 357 -2.40 -9.84 4.52
CA GLY A 357 -3.55 -9.38 3.75
C GLY A 357 -4.33 -8.23 4.36
N GLY A 358 -3.76 -7.48 5.31
CA GLY A 358 -4.41 -6.32 5.92
C GLY A 358 -5.42 -6.69 6.99
N GLN A 359 -6.45 -5.86 7.15
CA GLN A 359 -7.46 -6.00 8.22
C GLN A 359 -8.08 -7.41 8.25
N PHE A 360 -8.48 -7.93 7.08
CA PHE A 360 -9.04 -9.26 6.96
C PHE A 360 -8.04 -10.26 6.39
N GLY A 361 -6.77 -10.14 6.79
CA GLY A 361 -5.71 -11.06 6.43
C GLY A 361 -5.86 -12.45 7.06
N GLY A 362 -5.08 -13.41 6.57
CA GLY A 362 -4.96 -14.74 7.17
C GLY A 362 -3.75 -14.78 8.11
N LEU A 363 -3.89 -15.43 9.27
CA LEU A 363 -2.77 -15.70 10.16
C LEU A 363 -1.94 -16.85 9.60
N THR A 364 -0.62 -16.70 9.61
CA THR A 364 0.32 -17.77 9.26
C THR A 364 1.56 -17.72 10.15
N PRO A 365 2.05 -18.86 10.65
CA PRO A 365 3.36 -18.93 11.31
C PRO A 365 4.53 -18.91 10.31
N ASP A 366 4.26 -19.16 9.02
CA ASP A 366 5.26 -19.26 7.97
C ASP A 366 5.08 -18.18 6.91
N LEU A 367 6.15 -17.42 6.66
CA LEU A 367 6.21 -16.40 5.63
C LEU A 367 6.93 -16.89 4.38
N ASP A 368 7.31 -18.17 4.28
CA ASP A 368 7.87 -18.75 3.06
C ASP A 368 6.81 -18.99 1.97
N ILE A 369 6.12 -17.92 1.61
CA ILE A 369 5.00 -17.89 0.67
C ILE A 369 5.39 -16.96 -0.47
N ALA A 370 5.26 -17.42 -1.72
CA ALA A 370 5.52 -16.58 -2.87
C ALA A 370 4.48 -15.43 -2.95
N PRO A 371 4.86 -14.21 -3.34
CA PRO A 371 3.97 -13.04 -3.36
C PRO A 371 3.05 -13.01 -4.60
N THR A 372 2.58 -14.18 -5.04
CA THR A 372 1.66 -14.34 -6.17
C THR A 372 0.24 -14.62 -5.66
N PRO A 373 -0.82 -14.20 -6.38
CA PRO A 373 -2.18 -14.44 -5.91
C PRO A 373 -2.49 -15.92 -5.65
N ASP A 374 -2.05 -16.81 -6.53
CA ASP A 374 -2.28 -18.25 -6.39
C ASP A 374 -1.62 -18.83 -5.14
N ALA A 375 -0.37 -18.43 -4.85
CA ALA A 375 0.35 -18.90 -3.66
C ALA A 375 -0.25 -18.34 -2.37
N LEU A 376 -0.62 -17.06 -2.36
CA LEU A 376 -1.29 -16.42 -1.22
C LEU A 376 -2.65 -17.07 -0.94
N GLY A 377 -3.45 -17.31 -1.98
CA GLY A 377 -4.72 -18.01 -1.85
C GLY A 377 -4.57 -19.45 -1.38
N ALA A 378 -3.56 -20.17 -1.87
CA ALA A 378 -3.27 -21.53 -1.41
C ALA A 378 -2.82 -21.60 0.06
N ALA A 379 -2.19 -20.55 0.56
CA ALA A 379 -1.80 -20.41 1.96
C ALA A 379 -2.92 -19.85 2.86
N GLY A 380 -4.11 -19.54 2.30
CA GLY A 380 -5.24 -19.01 3.08
C GLY A 380 -5.06 -17.56 3.53
N VAL A 381 -4.07 -16.83 3.01
CA VAL A 381 -3.79 -15.44 3.36
C VAL A 381 -4.34 -14.44 2.34
N GLY A 382 -4.39 -13.16 2.67
CA GLY A 382 -4.91 -12.11 1.79
C GLY A 382 -3.85 -11.49 0.86
N THR A 383 -4.33 -10.72 -0.12
CA THR A 383 -3.51 -10.21 -1.24
C THR A 383 -3.32 -8.69 -1.27
N GLU A 384 -3.83 -8.00 -0.25
CA GLU A 384 -3.82 -6.54 -0.10
C GLU A 384 -2.40 -5.96 -0.06
N GLY A 385 -1.39 -6.75 0.33
CA GLY A 385 -0.01 -6.31 0.43
C GLY A 385 0.30 -5.59 1.75
N VAL A 386 -0.32 -6.05 2.83
CA VAL A 386 0.01 -5.65 4.21
C VAL A 386 0.34 -6.93 4.99
N ILE A 387 1.41 -6.87 5.79
CA ILE A 387 1.87 -7.95 6.67
C ILE A 387 1.94 -7.38 8.08
N ASP A 388 1.01 -7.76 8.93
CA ASP A 388 1.01 -7.41 10.34
C ASP A 388 1.75 -8.50 11.13
N VAL A 389 2.94 -8.18 11.65
CA VAL A 389 3.73 -9.07 12.49
C VAL A 389 3.15 -9.10 13.90
N LEU A 390 2.99 -10.30 14.44
CA LEU A 390 2.52 -10.55 15.80
C LEU A 390 3.61 -11.29 16.58
N ASN A 391 4.01 -10.72 17.72
CA ASN A 391 5.02 -11.31 18.59
C ASN A 391 4.42 -12.28 19.63
N GLU A 392 5.27 -12.91 20.44
CA GLU A 392 4.86 -13.86 21.49
C GLU A 392 4.03 -13.25 22.63
N ASP A 393 4.02 -11.92 22.78
CA ASP A 393 3.24 -11.23 23.79
C ASP A 393 1.77 -10.99 23.34
N GLN A 394 1.46 -11.22 22.05
CA GLN A 394 0.12 -11.07 21.48
C GLN A 394 -0.79 -12.28 21.75
N CYS A 395 -1.95 -12.01 22.35
CA CYS A 395 -3.03 -12.98 22.46
C CYS A 395 -3.77 -13.07 21.12
N LEU A 396 -3.61 -14.19 20.41
CA LEU A 396 -4.23 -14.35 19.08
C LEU A 396 -5.76 -14.38 19.12
N VAL A 397 -6.34 -14.91 20.20
CA VAL A 397 -7.80 -14.91 20.41
C VAL A 397 -8.33 -13.46 20.51
N ALA A 398 -7.60 -12.58 21.20
CA ALA A 398 -7.96 -11.16 21.30
C ALA A 398 -7.79 -10.44 19.96
N TYR A 399 -6.65 -10.63 19.30
CA TYR A 399 -6.39 -10.06 17.97
C TYR A 399 -7.49 -10.45 16.97
N ILE A 400 -7.83 -11.74 16.88
CA ILE A 400 -8.88 -12.24 15.99
C ILE A 400 -10.27 -11.72 16.41
N GLY A 401 -10.53 -11.64 17.72
CA GLY A 401 -11.76 -11.06 18.26
C GLY A 401 -11.95 -9.60 17.85
N GLU A 402 -10.87 -8.80 17.86
CA GLU A 402 -10.87 -7.42 17.36
C GLU A 402 -11.17 -7.34 15.86
N GLN A 403 -10.60 -8.23 15.05
CA GLN A 403 -10.90 -8.30 13.61
C GLN A 403 -12.37 -8.64 13.34
N SER A 404 -12.92 -9.61 14.08
CA SER A 404 -14.33 -9.98 13.98
C SER A 404 -15.26 -8.84 14.40
N ARG A 405 -14.93 -8.17 15.51
CA ARG A 405 -15.65 -6.98 15.98
C ARG A 405 -15.59 -5.84 14.96
N PHE A 406 -14.43 -5.61 14.36
CA PHE A 406 -14.29 -4.63 13.29
C PHE A 406 -15.21 -4.96 12.11
N ALA A 407 -15.30 -6.24 11.69
CA ALA A 407 -16.25 -6.64 10.64
C ALA A 407 -17.71 -6.42 11.04
N GLN A 408 -18.07 -6.65 12.31
CA GLN A 408 -19.38 -6.30 12.87
C GLN A 408 -19.68 -4.79 12.77
N ASP A 409 -18.70 -3.94 13.07
CA ASP A 409 -18.92 -2.49 13.13
C ASP A 409 -18.85 -1.83 11.73
N GLU A 410 -18.01 -2.35 10.82
CA GLU A 410 -17.70 -1.70 9.53
C GLU A 410 -18.50 -2.21 8.33
N ASN A 411 -19.22 -3.33 8.43
CA ASN A 411 -19.99 -3.84 7.30
C ASN A 411 -21.06 -2.83 6.83
N CYS A 412 -21.36 -2.81 5.53
CA CYS A 412 -22.35 -1.89 4.96
C CYS A 412 -23.82 -2.21 5.31
N GLY A 413 -24.09 -3.32 6.00
CA GLY A 413 -25.44 -3.74 6.38
C GLY A 413 -26.32 -4.32 5.25
N ARG A 414 -25.84 -4.41 4.00
CA ARG A 414 -26.67 -4.83 2.85
C ARG A 414 -27.04 -6.32 2.87
N CYS A 415 -26.08 -7.22 3.05
CA CYS A 415 -26.34 -8.67 3.04
C CYS A 415 -26.45 -9.23 4.46
N VAL A 416 -27.52 -10.01 4.69
CA VAL A 416 -27.78 -10.71 5.96
C VAL A 416 -26.60 -11.56 6.45
N PRO A 417 -25.96 -12.42 5.61
CA PRO A 417 -24.85 -13.25 6.09
C PRO A 417 -23.69 -12.42 6.64
N CYS A 418 -23.34 -11.29 6.02
CA CYS A 418 -22.32 -10.41 6.58
C CYS A 418 -22.86 -9.67 7.82
N ARG A 419 -23.97 -8.93 7.69
CA ARG A 419 -24.48 -8.04 8.76
C ARG A 419 -24.79 -8.77 10.06
N GLU A 420 -25.49 -9.90 9.98
CA GLU A 420 -25.88 -10.67 11.18
C GLU A 420 -24.85 -11.74 11.51
N GLY A 421 -24.15 -12.28 10.50
CA GLY A 421 -23.18 -13.34 10.71
C GLY A 421 -21.92 -12.84 11.42
N THR A 422 -21.42 -11.64 11.12
CA THR A 422 -20.26 -11.08 11.85
C THR A 422 -20.58 -10.78 13.31
N VAL A 423 -21.82 -10.39 13.62
CA VAL A 423 -22.31 -10.25 15.01
C VAL A 423 -22.30 -11.60 15.72
N GLN A 424 -22.92 -12.62 15.10
CA GLN A 424 -22.94 -13.98 15.65
C GLN A 424 -21.54 -14.56 15.83
N LEU A 425 -20.64 -14.29 14.89
CA LEU A 425 -19.25 -14.73 14.94
C LEU A 425 -18.50 -14.04 16.08
N THR A 426 -18.68 -12.73 16.23
CA THR A 426 -18.11 -11.97 17.35
C THR A 426 -18.62 -12.50 18.69
N ASP A 427 -19.91 -12.81 18.80
CA ASP A 427 -20.48 -13.38 20.02
C ASP A 427 -19.96 -14.80 20.32
N LEU A 428 -19.81 -15.65 19.30
CA LEU A 428 -19.18 -16.97 19.45
C LEU A 428 -17.72 -16.87 19.92
N LEU A 429 -16.96 -15.89 19.42
CA LEU A 429 -15.59 -15.65 19.87
C LEU A 429 -15.55 -15.09 21.29
N ARG A 430 -16.52 -14.26 21.69
CA ARG A 430 -16.65 -13.78 23.07
C ARG A 430 -16.92 -14.92 24.05
N GLU A 431 -17.73 -15.91 23.67
CA GLU A 431 -18.00 -17.08 24.51
C GLU A 431 -16.72 -17.88 24.87
N VAL A 432 -15.66 -17.79 24.07
CA VAL A 432 -14.35 -18.37 24.38
C VAL A 432 -13.76 -17.78 25.67
N TYR A 433 -14.03 -16.51 25.95
CA TYR A 433 -13.64 -15.86 27.22
C TYR A 433 -14.45 -16.36 28.41
N ASP A 434 -15.70 -16.79 28.17
CA ASP A 434 -16.61 -17.33 29.18
C ASP A 434 -16.45 -18.84 29.39
N GLY A 435 -15.46 -19.45 28.74
CA GLY A 435 -15.14 -20.86 28.86
C GLY A 435 -15.94 -21.80 27.96
N SER A 436 -16.56 -21.26 26.90
CA SER A 436 -17.24 -22.05 25.88
C SER A 436 -16.56 -21.90 24.52
N PHE A 437 -15.98 -22.98 24.03
CA PHE A 437 -15.41 -23.04 22.69
C PHE A 437 -16.19 -24.05 21.85
N ARG A 438 -16.79 -23.57 20.75
CA ARG A 438 -17.68 -24.33 19.87
C ARG A 438 -17.16 -24.29 18.42
N PRO A 439 -16.01 -24.93 18.13
CA PRO A 439 -15.35 -24.83 16.82
C PRO A 439 -16.27 -25.22 15.67
N ASP A 440 -17.04 -26.31 15.80
CA ASP A 440 -18.00 -26.75 14.77
C ASP A 440 -19.02 -25.64 14.39
N ALA A 441 -19.52 -24.90 15.38
CA ALA A 441 -20.50 -23.83 15.15
C ALA A 441 -19.84 -22.60 14.51
N ILE A 442 -18.60 -22.30 14.90
CA ILE A 442 -17.80 -21.25 14.29
C ILE A 442 -17.55 -21.59 12.82
N GLU A 443 -17.02 -22.78 12.52
CA GLU A 443 -16.73 -23.23 11.15
C GLU A 443 -17.97 -23.27 10.24
N GLU A 444 -19.12 -23.68 10.77
CA GLU A 444 -20.39 -23.64 10.02
C GLU A 444 -20.75 -22.19 9.66
N LEU A 445 -20.65 -21.28 10.63
CA LEU A 445 -20.94 -19.86 10.41
C LEU A 445 -19.95 -19.22 9.43
N LEU A 446 -18.65 -19.50 9.54
CA LEU A 446 -17.64 -19.01 8.59
C LEU A 446 -18.00 -19.42 7.15
N ARG A 447 -18.37 -20.69 6.93
CA ARG A 447 -18.82 -21.17 5.61
C ARG A 447 -20.06 -20.44 5.09
N VAL A 448 -21.03 -20.14 5.97
CA VAL A 448 -22.23 -19.39 5.58
C VAL A 448 -21.89 -17.95 5.19
N ILE A 449 -21.08 -17.26 5.98
CA ILE A 449 -20.66 -15.89 5.72
C ILE A 449 -19.87 -15.81 4.40
N GLU A 450 -18.87 -16.68 4.23
CA GLU A 450 -17.99 -16.70 3.07
C GLU A 450 -18.74 -17.01 1.76
N SER A 451 -19.61 -18.02 1.77
CA SER A 451 -20.30 -18.46 0.56
C SER A 451 -21.47 -17.55 0.14
N SER A 452 -22.04 -16.79 1.08
CA SER A 452 -23.30 -16.06 0.88
C SER A 452 -23.16 -14.53 0.91
N SER A 453 -21.99 -14.00 1.25
CA SER A 453 -21.72 -12.55 1.23
C SER A 453 -21.60 -11.99 -0.20
N ILE A 454 -22.15 -10.81 -0.43
CA ILE A 454 -22.23 -10.17 -1.77
C ILE A 454 -20.85 -9.66 -2.25
N CYS A 455 -20.03 -9.15 -1.34
CA CYS A 455 -18.74 -8.53 -1.67
C CYS A 455 -17.59 -9.17 -0.90
N ALA A 456 -16.36 -8.82 -1.31
CA ALA A 456 -15.15 -9.34 -0.70
C ALA A 456 -15.06 -9.02 0.79
N PHE A 457 -15.56 -7.87 1.28
CA PHE A 457 -15.58 -7.54 2.72
C PHE A 457 -16.17 -8.69 3.54
N GLY A 458 -17.40 -9.09 3.22
CA GLY A 458 -18.10 -10.10 4.01
C GLY A 458 -17.44 -11.46 3.91
N ARG A 459 -16.88 -11.81 2.73
CA ARG A 459 -16.19 -13.08 2.53
C ARG A 459 -14.87 -13.12 3.29
N ASP A 460 -14.08 -12.07 3.18
CA ASP A 460 -12.73 -12.00 3.73
C ASP A 460 -12.76 -11.82 5.25
N ALA A 461 -13.82 -11.23 5.82
CA ALA A 461 -14.00 -11.09 7.27
C ALA A 461 -13.95 -12.42 8.05
N THR A 462 -14.14 -13.57 7.37
CA THR A 462 -14.01 -14.90 7.98
C THR A 462 -12.56 -15.38 8.07
N ARG A 463 -11.67 -14.86 7.23
CA ARG A 463 -10.30 -15.34 7.02
C ARG A 463 -9.43 -15.32 8.29
N PRO A 464 -9.42 -14.25 9.11
CA PRO A 464 -8.63 -14.24 10.34
C PRO A 464 -9.05 -15.36 11.30
N VAL A 465 -10.35 -15.62 11.42
CA VAL A 465 -10.87 -16.68 12.29
C VAL A 465 -10.56 -18.06 11.73
N ALA A 466 -10.80 -18.28 10.43
CA ALA A 466 -10.54 -19.57 9.77
C ALA A 466 -9.08 -19.99 9.94
N THR A 467 -8.15 -19.13 9.54
CA THR A 467 -6.70 -19.40 9.67
C THR A 467 -6.21 -19.43 11.11
N GLY A 468 -6.84 -18.64 12.00
CA GLY A 468 -6.58 -18.69 13.43
C GLY A 468 -6.92 -20.05 14.04
N LEU A 469 -8.04 -20.65 13.65
CA LEU A 469 -8.39 -22.01 14.03
C LEU A 469 -7.42 -23.02 13.40
N ASP A 470 -7.15 -22.93 12.10
CA ASP A 470 -6.30 -23.88 11.38
C ASP A 470 -4.88 -24.00 11.98
N HIS A 471 -4.31 -22.87 12.42
CA HIS A 471 -2.93 -22.82 12.91
C HIS A 471 -2.79 -22.73 14.43
N PHE A 472 -3.80 -22.21 15.13
CA PHE A 472 -3.71 -21.82 16.54
C PHE A 472 -4.94 -22.24 17.38
N GLU A 473 -5.69 -23.28 16.97
CA GLU A 473 -6.85 -23.80 17.72
C GLU A 473 -6.54 -24.04 19.21
N ASP A 474 -5.35 -24.55 19.52
CA ASP A 474 -4.91 -24.81 20.89
C ASP A 474 -4.99 -23.55 21.77
N GLU A 475 -4.73 -22.35 21.24
CA GLU A 475 -4.84 -21.10 22.00
C GLU A 475 -6.31 -20.78 22.35
N PHE A 476 -7.26 -21.08 21.46
CA PHE A 476 -8.68 -20.94 21.74
C PHE A 476 -9.13 -21.92 22.83
N ALA A 477 -8.67 -23.18 22.75
CA ALA A 477 -8.98 -24.20 23.75
C ALA A 477 -8.42 -23.85 25.13
N VAL A 478 -7.18 -23.36 25.19
CA VAL A 478 -6.53 -22.90 26.44
C VAL A 478 -7.26 -21.67 26.99
N HIS A 479 -7.66 -20.74 26.13
CA HIS A 479 -8.43 -19.56 26.53
C HIS A 479 -9.80 -19.94 27.11
N ALA A 480 -10.52 -20.86 26.49
CA ALA A 480 -11.76 -21.42 27.04
C ALA A 480 -11.55 -22.26 28.32
N GLY A 481 -10.32 -22.71 28.58
CA GLY A 481 -9.92 -23.27 29.87
C GLY A 481 -9.74 -22.23 30.99
N GLY A 482 -9.95 -20.94 30.71
CA GLY A 482 -9.79 -19.83 31.64
C GLY A 482 -8.36 -19.32 31.77
N GLN A 483 -7.48 -19.63 30.80
CA GLN A 483 -6.08 -19.19 30.79
C GLN A 483 -5.75 -18.47 29.49
N CYS A 484 -5.32 -17.22 29.57
CA CYS A 484 -4.76 -16.52 28.41
C CYS A 484 -3.29 -16.94 28.24
N PRO A 485 -2.87 -17.48 27.08
CA PRO A 485 -1.49 -17.94 26.87
C PRO A 485 -0.42 -16.86 27.16
N THR A 486 -0.74 -15.60 26.87
CA THR A 486 0.16 -14.46 27.07
C THR A 486 -0.12 -13.68 28.36
N GLY A 487 -1.21 -14.01 29.08
CA GLY A 487 -1.64 -13.30 30.29
C GLY A 487 -2.25 -11.90 30.07
N THR A 488 -2.28 -11.41 28.83
CA THR A 488 -2.76 -10.05 28.50
C THR A 488 -4.24 -9.88 28.85
N CYS A 489 -5.09 -10.87 28.52
CA CYS A 489 -6.54 -10.78 28.71
C CYS A 489 -6.99 -10.89 30.18
N THR A 490 -6.12 -11.35 31.09
CA THR A 490 -6.43 -11.46 32.53
C THR A 490 -6.09 -10.19 33.31
N THR A 491 -5.26 -9.31 32.75
CA THR A 491 -4.75 -8.12 33.45
C THR A 491 -5.76 -6.97 33.46
N GLU A 492 -6.58 -6.83 32.42
CA GLU A 492 -7.60 -5.76 32.34
C GLU A 492 -8.76 -5.94 33.34
N LEU A 493 -9.14 -7.19 33.67
CA LEU A 493 -10.20 -7.47 34.66
C LEU A 493 -9.82 -7.06 36.09
N GLN A 494 -8.52 -6.88 36.41
CA GLN A 494 -8.09 -6.46 37.76
C GLN A 494 -8.07 -4.94 37.94
N HIS A 495 -8.00 -4.18 36.84
CA HIS A 495 -7.99 -2.71 36.88
C HIS A 495 -9.39 -2.11 37.01
N GLU A 496 -10.45 -2.79 36.55
CA GLU A 496 -11.85 -2.34 36.73
C GLU A 496 -12.43 -2.69 38.11
N VAL A 497 -11.84 -3.65 38.84
CA VAL A 497 -12.31 -4.04 40.19
C VAL A 497 -11.63 -3.20 41.30
N SER A 498 -10.69 -2.32 40.95
CA SER A 498 -9.92 -1.52 41.91
C SER A 498 -10.15 0.00 41.82
N GLN A 499 -11.26 0.48 41.24
CA GLN A 499 -11.68 1.89 41.35
C GLN A 499 -13.01 2.06 42.09
#